data_AF-A0A816XW43-F1
#
_entry.id   AF-A0A816XW43-F1
#
_cell.length_a   1.000
_cell.length_b   1.000
_cell.length_c   1.000
_cell.angle_alpha   90.00
_cell.angle_beta   90.00
_cell.angle_gamma   90.00
#
_symmetry.space_group_name_H-M   'P 1'
#
loop_
_entity.id
_entity.type
_entity.pdbx_description
1 polymer ?
#
loop_
_entity_poly.entity_id
_entity_poly.type
_entity_poly.pdbx_seq_one_letter_code
_entity_poly.pdbx_strand_id
1 'polypeptide(L)'
;MDSKLITNFNSKALIRQITNSLHACREYGLELAWSDVVPYFYLLVFRVLDAVILQQSLKLGKGGSTTVTGIPIDGQKLMVAKFGDSRAVMSRNGVVHQLSVDHEPSNERRYIEKRGGFVSNIPGKRAVLDGQLVIAKAFGDKRLKIHLSSKPDITHQAVGDQNEFIVFASDGI
;
A
#
# COMPACT_ATOMS: atom_id res chain seq x y z
N MET A 1 15.03 -12.03 5.87
CA MET A 1 13.82 -11.72 6.65
C MET A 1 13.27 -13.06 7.13
N ASP A 2 13.31 -13.33 8.44
CA ASP A 2 12.94 -14.65 8.98
C ASP A 2 11.40 -14.78 8.98
N SER A 3 10.87 -15.73 8.20
CA SER A 3 9.43 -15.92 7.93
C SER A 3 8.60 -16.29 9.18
N LYS A 4 9.27 -16.56 10.31
CA LYS A 4 8.63 -16.94 11.58
C LYS A 4 8.13 -15.77 12.43
N LEU A 5 8.37 -14.51 12.05
CA LEU A 5 8.11 -13.34 12.91
C LEU A 5 6.72 -12.68 12.74
N ILE A 6 6.00 -13.01 11.65
CA ILE A 6 4.62 -12.55 11.38
C ILE A 6 3.61 -13.63 11.80
N THR A 7 3.84 -14.31 12.93
CA THR A 7 3.07 -15.53 13.30
C THR A 7 1.89 -15.28 14.24
N ASN A 8 1.65 -14.06 14.72
CA ASN A 8 0.51 -13.76 15.61
C ASN A 8 -0.66 -13.01 14.94
N PHE A 9 -0.59 -12.73 13.64
CA PHE A 9 -1.76 -12.25 12.91
C PHE A 9 -2.63 -13.46 12.54
N ASN A 10 -3.67 -13.71 13.32
CA ASN A 10 -4.64 -14.76 13.01
C ASN A 10 -5.55 -14.30 11.85
N SER A 11 -5.01 -14.38 10.64
CA SER A 11 -5.71 -14.02 9.40
C SER A 11 -7.05 -14.76 9.27
N LYS A 12 -7.15 -16.00 9.75
CA LYS A 12 -8.41 -16.77 9.77
C LYS A 12 -9.47 -16.13 10.65
N ALA A 13 -9.10 -15.65 11.84
CA ALA A 13 -10.04 -14.99 12.75
C ALA A 13 -10.56 -13.67 12.15
N LEU A 14 -9.68 -12.87 11.56
CA LEU A 14 -10.06 -11.60 10.92
C LEU A 14 -10.95 -11.81 9.70
N ILE A 15 -10.60 -12.76 8.82
CA ILE A 15 -11.42 -13.13 7.66
C ILE A 15 -12.80 -13.57 8.14
N ARG A 16 -12.87 -14.45 9.16
CA ARG A 16 -14.14 -14.91 9.73
C ARG A 16 -14.97 -13.74 10.28
N GLN A 17 -14.34 -12.80 10.99
CA GLN A 17 -15.03 -11.63 11.52
C GLN A 17 -15.62 -10.77 10.40
N ILE A 18 -14.87 -10.53 9.33
CA ILE A 18 -15.34 -9.76 8.16
C ILE A 18 -16.47 -10.48 7.45
N THR A 19 -16.32 -11.78 7.18
CA THR A 19 -17.38 -12.58 6.56
C THR A 19 -18.66 -12.54 7.39
N ASN A 20 -18.56 -12.65 8.72
CA ASN A 20 -19.71 -12.52 9.61
C ASN A 20 -20.35 -11.12 9.54
N SER A 21 -19.55 -10.06 9.52
CA SER A 21 -20.06 -8.69 9.36
C SER A 21 -20.77 -8.50 8.01
N LEU A 22 -20.25 -9.07 6.92
CA LEU A 22 -20.90 -9.02 5.61
C LEU A 22 -22.21 -9.80 5.59
N HIS A 23 -22.28 -10.95 6.27
CA HIS A 23 -23.54 -11.67 6.46
C HIS A 23 -24.55 -10.83 7.26
N ALA A 24 -24.12 -10.20 8.36
CA ALA A 24 -24.98 -9.33 9.16
C ALA A 24 -25.51 -8.14 8.34
N CYS A 25 -24.68 -7.51 7.49
CA CYS A 25 -25.14 -6.44 6.59
C CYS A 25 -26.31 -6.87 5.69
N ARG A 26 -26.32 -8.12 5.23
CA ARG A 26 -27.44 -8.67 4.43
C ARG A 26 -28.74 -8.76 5.21
N GLU A 27 -28.68 -9.03 6.52
CA GLU A 27 -29.87 -9.04 7.39
C GLU A 27 -30.51 -7.65 7.52
N TYR A 28 -29.74 -6.59 7.30
CA TYR A 28 -30.22 -5.19 7.26
C TYR A 28 -30.55 -4.70 5.83
N GLY A 29 -30.60 -5.59 4.84
CA GLY A 29 -30.91 -5.25 3.45
C GLY A 29 -29.78 -4.54 2.70
N LEU A 30 -28.55 -4.55 3.23
CA LEU A 30 -27.37 -4.03 2.57
C LEU A 30 -26.68 -5.15 1.79
N GLU A 31 -26.90 -5.19 0.47
CA GLU A 31 -26.18 -6.09 -0.44
C GLU A 31 -24.80 -5.52 -0.78
N LEU A 32 -23.82 -5.75 0.10
CA LEU A 32 -22.42 -5.43 -0.18
C LEU A 32 -21.74 -6.60 -0.89
N ALA A 33 -21.14 -6.32 -2.05
CA ALA A 33 -20.26 -7.27 -2.72
C ALA A 33 -18.87 -7.25 -2.08
N TRP A 34 -18.10 -8.33 -2.25
CA TRP A 34 -16.70 -8.35 -1.82
C TRP A 34 -15.89 -7.22 -2.47
N SER A 35 -16.22 -6.87 -3.72
CA SER A 35 -15.62 -5.76 -4.44
C SER A 35 -15.81 -4.40 -3.75
N ASP A 36 -16.88 -4.20 -2.98
CA ASP A 36 -17.12 -2.96 -2.22
C ASP A 36 -16.29 -2.89 -0.94
N VAL A 37 -15.90 -4.06 -0.40
CA VAL A 37 -15.33 -4.19 0.95
C VAL A 37 -13.81 -4.36 0.90
N VAL A 38 -13.31 -5.02 -0.14
CA VAL A 38 -11.89 -5.32 -0.35
C VAL A 38 -10.99 -4.07 -0.22
N PRO A 39 -11.33 -2.89 -0.77
CA PRO A 39 -10.50 -1.69 -0.60
C PRO A 39 -10.35 -1.26 0.87
N TYR A 40 -11.46 -1.24 1.63
CA TYR A 40 -11.45 -0.85 3.04
C TYR A 40 -10.72 -1.86 3.92
N PHE A 41 -10.90 -3.15 3.63
CA PHE A 41 -10.14 -4.19 4.28
C PHE A 41 -8.63 -4.01 4.06
N TYR A 42 -8.21 -3.68 2.84
CA TYR A 42 -6.80 -3.44 2.55
C TYR A 42 -6.23 -2.22 3.27
N LEU A 43 -6.99 -1.13 3.40
CA LEU A 43 -6.59 0.01 4.23
C LEU A 43 -6.37 -0.40 5.69
N LEU A 44 -7.25 -1.25 6.24
CA LEU A 44 -7.11 -1.78 7.58
C LEU A 44 -5.87 -2.69 7.71
N VAL A 45 -5.67 -3.60 6.76
CA VAL A 45 -4.52 -4.52 6.74
C VAL A 45 -3.21 -3.73 6.75
N PHE A 46 -3.08 -2.72 5.90
CA PHE A 46 -1.89 -1.88 5.83
C PHE A 46 -1.64 -1.16 7.16
N ARG A 47 -2.68 -0.57 7.75
CA ARG A 47 -2.58 0.09 9.06
C ARG A 47 -2.14 -0.86 10.17
N VAL A 48 -2.75 -2.05 10.24
CA VAL A 48 -2.43 -3.05 11.28
C VAL A 48 -1.03 -3.61 11.08
N LEU A 49 -0.66 -3.95 9.85
CA LEU A 49 0.67 -4.47 9.52
C LEU A 49 1.76 -3.47 9.91
N ASP A 50 1.58 -2.20 9.57
CA ASP A 50 2.50 -1.14 9.96
C ASP A 50 2.63 -1.02 11.48
N ALA A 51 1.52 -1.06 12.22
CA ALA A 51 1.53 -1.04 13.68
C ALA A 51 2.31 -2.22 14.27
N VAL A 52 2.12 -3.43 13.72
CA VAL A 52 2.87 -4.63 14.12
C VAL A 52 4.37 -4.46 13.84
N ILE A 53 4.74 -3.96 12.66
CA ILE A 53 6.14 -3.68 12.30
C ILE A 53 6.76 -2.68 13.28
N LEU A 54 6.05 -1.60 13.61
CA LEU A 54 6.52 -0.56 14.54
C LEU A 54 6.68 -1.08 15.98
N GLN A 55 5.76 -1.93 16.44
CA GLN A 55 5.87 -2.61 17.74
C GLN A 55 7.09 -3.52 17.81
N GLN A 56 7.42 -4.19 16.69
CA GLN A 56 8.57 -5.10 16.59
C GLN A 56 9.86 -4.42 16.11
N SER A 57 9.89 -3.08 15.98
CA SER A 57 11.05 -2.34 15.44
C SER A 57 12.39 -2.59 16.16
N LEU A 58 12.38 -2.91 17.46
CA LEU A 58 13.60 -3.29 18.18
C LEU A 58 14.21 -4.59 17.66
N LYS A 59 13.38 -5.50 17.13
CA LYS A 59 13.77 -6.80 16.59
C LYS A 59 13.97 -6.77 15.08
N LEU A 60 13.12 -6.05 14.35
CA LEU A 60 13.15 -5.97 12.88
C LEU A 60 14.16 -4.95 12.34
N GLY A 61 14.62 -4.02 13.19
CA GLY A 61 15.52 -2.95 12.80
C GLY A 61 14.78 -1.62 12.55
N LYS A 62 15.57 -0.60 12.16
CA LYS A 62 15.10 0.80 12.07
C LYS A 62 14.59 1.20 10.68
N GLY A 63 14.75 0.35 9.67
CA GLY A 63 14.39 0.66 8.29
C GLY A 63 12.89 0.49 8.01
N GLY A 64 12.55 0.65 6.74
CA GLY A 64 11.22 0.45 6.21
C GLY A 64 11.21 -0.32 4.89
N SER A 65 10.03 -0.42 4.31
CA SER A 65 9.81 -1.09 3.03
C SER A 65 8.74 -0.37 2.24
N THR A 66 8.92 -0.32 0.93
CA THR A 66 7.87 0.00 -0.05
C THR A 66 6.96 -1.20 -0.25
N THR A 67 5.84 -1.00 -0.95
CA THR A 67 4.92 -2.08 -1.28
C THR A 67 4.17 -1.78 -2.56
N VAL A 68 3.97 -2.80 -3.39
CA VAL A 68 3.01 -2.79 -4.49
C VAL A 68 2.32 -4.16 -4.51
N THR A 69 1.00 -4.18 -4.50
CA THR A 69 0.21 -5.41 -4.54
C THR A 69 -0.86 -5.33 -5.62
N GLY A 70 -1.20 -6.47 -6.22
CA GLY A 70 -2.32 -6.63 -7.14
C GLY A 70 -3.30 -7.67 -6.61
N ILE A 71 -4.57 -7.30 -6.54
CA ILE A 71 -5.64 -8.16 -6.03
C ILE A 71 -6.69 -8.30 -7.12
N PRO A 72 -6.84 -9.50 -7.69
CA PRO A 72 -7.96 -9.82 -8.56
C PRO A 72 -9.26 -9.78 -7.75
N ILE A 73 -10.27 -9.12 -8.30
CA ILE A 73 -11.61 -8.99 -7.73
C ILE A 73 -12.60 -9.52 -8.77
N ASP A 74 -13.32 -10.57 -8.41
CA ASP A 74 -14.40 -11.21 -9.20
C ASP A 74 -13.98 -11.59 -10.63
N GLY A 75 -12.68 -11.76 -10.90
CA GLY A 75 -12.13 -12.08 -12.22
C GLY A 75 -12.20 -10.94 -13.25
N GLN A 76 -12.79 -9.79 -12.90
CA GLN A 76 -13.07 -8.70 -13.83
C GLN A 76 -12.32 -7.40 -13.50
N LYS A 77 -11.81 -7.28 -12.28
CA LYS A 77 -11.11 -6.09 -11.81
C LYS A 77 -9.78 -6.48 -11.18
N LEU A 78 -8.78 -5.65 -11.36
CA LEU A 78 -7.54 -5.66 -10.61
C LEU A 78 -7.51 -4.42 -9.72
N MET A 79 -7.48 -4.62 -8.42
CA MET A 79 -7.15 -3.56 -7.48
C MET A 79 -5.63 -3.55 -7.27
N VAL A 80 -5.00 -2.41 -7.48
CA VAL A 80 -3.60 -2.19 -7.13
C VAL A 80 -3.54 -1.34 -5.87
N ALA A 81 -2.91 -1.85 -4.81
CA ALA A 81 -2.68 -1.11 -3.58
C ALA A 81 -1.18 -0.93 -3.37
N LYS A 82 -0.71 0.31 -3.22
CA LYS A 82 0.72 0.57 -3.17
C LYS A 82 1.11 1.77 -2.32
N PHE A 83 2.36 1.78 -1.88
CA PHE A 83 3.05 3.00 -1.48
C PHE A 83 4.56 2.90 -1.69
N GLY A 84 5.25 4.04 -1.66
CA GLY A 84 6.66 4.14 -2.04
C GLY A 84 6.84 4.21 -3.56
N ASP A 85 8.02 3.81 -4.03
CA ASP A 85 8.47 3.89 -5.42
C ASP A 85 8.59 2.54 -6.15
N SER A 86 8.14 1.44 -5.53
CA SER A 86 7.79 0.24 -6.30
C SER A 86 6.61 0.52 -7.22
N ARG A 87 6.59 -0.13 -8.40
CA ARG A 87 5.66 0.18 -9.49
C ARG A 87 4.93 -1.04 -10.02
N ALA A 88 3.69 -0.80 -10.45
CA ALA A 88 2.89 -1.73 -11.23
C ALA A 88 2.69 -1.18 -12.65
N VAL A 89 2.91 -2.02 -13.66
CA VAL A 89 2.60 -1.74 -15.07
C VAL A 89 1.84 -2.92 -15.67
N MET A 90 0.99 -2.64 -16.65
CA MET A 90 0.15 -3.63 -17.32
C MET A 90 0.30 -3.50 -18.82
N SER A 91 0.52 -4.63 -19.50
CA SER A 91 0.44 -4.69 -20.95
C SER A 91 -1.01 -4.92 -21.38
N ARG A 92 -1.49 -4.08 -22.29
CA ARG A 92 -2.83 -4.17 -22.88
C ARG A 92 -2.72 -3.92 -24.38
N ASN A 93 -3.10 -4.90 -25.19
CA ASN A 93 -2.99 -4.84 -26.66
C ASN A 93 -1.58 -4.43 -27.14
N GLY A 94 -0.52 -4.95 -26.51
CA GLY A 94 0.87 -4.60 -26.82
C GLY A 94 1.31 -3.21 -26.36
N VAL A 95 0.48 -2.47 -25.62
CA VAL A 95 0.79 -1.13 -25.07
C VAL A 95 0.96 -1.21 -23.55
N VAL A 96 1.99 -0.55 -23.04
CA VAL A 96 2.27 -0.48 -21.60
C VAL A 96 1.46 0.64 -20.93
N HIS A 97 0.73 0.29 -19.89
CA HIS A 97 -0.02 1.20 -19.04
C HIS A 97 0.52 1.17 -17.61
N GLN A 98 0.95 2.33 -17.11
CA GLN A 98 1.36 2.47 -15.72
C GLN A 98 0.15 2.49 -14.79
N LEU A 99 0.15 1.62 -13.78
CA LEU A 99 -1.00 1.45 -12.87
C LEU A 99 -0.85 2.17 -11.53
N SER A 100 0.33 2.75 -11.28
CA SER A 100 0.69 3.30 -9.98
C SER A 100 1.62 4.49 -10.11
N VAL A 101 1.47 5.53 -9.28
CA VAL A 101 2.32 6.75 -9.28
C VAL A 101 3.24 6.76 -8.07
N ASP A 102 4.50 7.16 -8.25
CA ASP A 102 5.49 7.09 -7.17
C ASP A 102 5.26 8.15 -6.09
N HIS A 103 5.53 7.73 -4.85
CA HIS A 103 5.29 8.56 -3.67
C HIS A 103 6.53 9.35 -3.32
N GLU A 104 6.79 10.40 -4.08
CA GLU A 104 7.90 11.30 -3.82
C GLU A 104 7.53 12.34 -2.74
N PRO A 105 8.48 12.75 -1.88
CA PRO A 105 8.26 13.78 -0.86
C PRO A 105 7.65 15.08 -1.41
N SER A 106 8.00 15.48 -2.64
CA SER A 106 7.44 16.66 -3.30
C SER A 106 5.92 16.60 -3.45
N ASN A 107 5.36 15.42 -3.76
CA ASN A 107 3.92 15.24 -3.97
C ASN A 107 3.13 15.32 -2.65
N GLU A 108 3.77 14.93 -1.54
CA GLU A 108 3.17 14.90 -0.20
C GLU A 108 3.61 16.08 0.67
N ARG A 109 4.28 17.09 0.09
CA ARG A 109 4.90 18.22 0.80
C ARG A 109 3.96 18.89 1.79
N ARG A 110 2.74 19.22 1.36
CA ARG A 110 1.72 19.86 2.20
C ARG A 110 1.37 19.01 3.43
N TYR A 111 1.30 17.69 3.27
CA TYR A 111 0.99 16.76 4.36
C TYR A 111 2.15 16.66 5.36
N ILE A 112 3.38 16.64 4.85
CA ILE A 112 4.64 16.57 5.62
C ILE A 112 4.81 17.86 6.45
N GLU A 113 4.75 19.03 5.80
CA GLU A 113 4.96 20.34 6.44
C GLU A 113 3.88 20.65 7.48
N LYS A 114 2.62 20.24 7.23
CA LYS A 114 1.53 20.40 8.22
C LYS A 114 1.79 19.68 9.55
N ARG A 115 2.68 18.67 9.57
CA ARG A 115 3.05 17.90 10.78
C ARG A 115 4.37 18.34 11.40
N GLY A 116 4.98 19.42 10.89
CA GLY A 116 6.25 19.93 11.39
C GLY A 116 7.48 19.32 10.72
N GLY A 117 7.30 18.49 9.69
CA GLY A 117 8.39 17.98 8.85
C GLY A 117 8.76 18.95 7.74
N PHE A 118 9.72 18.55 6.90
CA PHE A 118 10.10 19.34 5.73
C PHE A 118 10.50 18.47 4.52
N VAL A 119 10.44 19.08 3.34
CA VAL A 119 10.93 18.48 2.09
C VAL A 119 12.13 19.27 1.59
N SER A 120 13.29 18.62 1.58
CA SER A 120 14.54 19.18 1.06
C SER A 120 14.62 18.96 -0.44
N ASN A 121 14.78 20.06 -1.19
CA ASN A 121 14.96 20.05 -2.64
C ASN A 121 16.35 20.58 -2.95
N ILE A 122 17.27 19.69 -3.31
CA ILE A 122 18.61 20.05 -3.77
C ILE A 122 18.63 19.93 -5.29
N PRO A 123 19.07 20.97 -6.03
CA PRO A 123 19.18 20.90 -7.49
C PRO A 123 19.94 19.65 -7.95
N GLY A 124 19.36 18.90 -8.88
CA GLY A 124 19.95 17.66 -9.40
C GLY A 124 19.80 16.42 -8.49
N LYS A 125 19.05 16.49 -7.38
CA LYS A 125 18.76 15.33 -6.51
C LYS A 125 17.25 15.12 -6.35
N ARG A 126 16.86 13.88 -6.02
CA ARG A 126 15.48 13.57 -5.60
C ARG A 126 15.16 14.33 -4.30
N ALA A 127 13.90 14.74 -4.16
CA ALA A 127 13.42 15.38 -2.94
C ALA A 127 13.53 14.43 -1.74
N VAL A 128 13.86 14.98 -0.57
CA VAL A 128 14.13 14.19 0.64
C VAL A 128 13.25 14.65 1.80
N LEU A 129 12.47 13.73 2.36
CA LEU A 129 11.68 13.91 3.59
C LEU A 129 12.63 14.00 4.80
N ASP A 130 12.53 15.09 5.55
CA ASP A 130 13.34 15.43 6.73
C ASP A 130 14.86 15.25 6.52
N GLY A 131 15.32 15.38 5.28
CA GLY A 131 16.72 15.14 4.90
C GLY A 131 17.18 13.68 5.04
N GLN A 132 16.28 12.71 5.24
CA GLN A 132 16.61 11.32 5.51
C GLN A 132 16.09 10.32 4.48
N LEU A 133 14.91 10.53 3.88
CA LEU A 133 14.26 9.52 3.03
C LEU A 133 13.73 10.09 1.71
N VAL A 134 13.99 9.40 0.59
CA VAL A 134 13.59 9.83 -0.77
C VAL A 134 12.18 9.38 -1.17
N ILE A 135 11.41 8.83 -0.23
CA ILE A 135 10.02 8.42 -0.40
C ILE A 135 9.15 9.02 0.70
N ALA A 136 7.88 9.29 0.38
CA ALA A 136 6.91 9.91 1.29
C ALA A 136 6.01 8.91 2.03
N LYS A 137 6.05 7.65 1.61
CA LYS A 137 5.20 6.59 2.18
C LYS A 137 5.94 5.26 2.26
N ALA A 138 5.90 4.61 3.42
CA ALA A 138 6.50 3.29 3.65
C ALA A 138 5.91 2.60 4.89
N PHE A 139 6.11 1.28 4.98
CA PHE A 139 6.03 0.56 6.24
C PHE A 139 7.27 0.82 7.09
N GLY A 140 7.14 0.78 8.41
CA GLY A 140 8.28 0.93 9.31
C GLY A 140 8.77 2.37 9.36
N ASP A 141 10.11 2.56 9.33
CA ASP A 141 10.79 3.85 9.46
C ASP A 141 10.31 4.66 10.67
N LYS A 142 10.31 4.00 11.83
CA LYS A 142 9.70 4.49 13.08
C LYS A 142 10.07 5.93 13.46
N ARG A 143 11.31 6.35 13.18
CA ARG A 143 11.80 7.70 13.48
C ARG A 143 11.14 8.79 12.65
N LEU A 144 10.72 8.46 11.43
CA LEU A 144 10.09 9.39 10.48
C LEU A 144 8.57 9.28 10.48
N LYS A 145 7.98 8.42 11.32
CA LYS A 145 6.56 8.05 11.19
C LYS A 145 5.56 9.17 11.45
N ILE A 146 6.00 10.25 12.08
CA ILE A 146 5.19 11.46 12.23
C ILE A 146 4.95 12.11 10.86
N HIS A 147 5.94 12.08 9.95
CA HIS A 147 5.89 12.73 8.65
C HIS A 147 5.70 11.74 7.48
N LEU A 148 6.03 10.47 7.69
CA LEU A 148 5.92 9.38 6.72
C LEU A 148 4.58 8.64 6.84
N SER A 149 3.83 8.54 5.75
CA SER A 149 2.53 7.84 5.76
C SER A 149 2.66 6.35 5.44
N SER A 150 1.80 5.52 6.04
CA SER A 150 1.61 4.11 5.67
C SER A 150 0.25 3.84 5.03
N LYS A 151 -0.49 4.89 4.66
CA LYS A 151 -1.75 4.77 3.93
C LYS A 151 -1.44 4.46 2.46
N PRO A 152 -1.89 3.32 1.91
CA PRO A 152 -1.67 3.02 0.50
C PRO A 152 -2.57 3.87 -0.39
N ASP A 153 -2.09 4.09 -1.61
CA ASP A 153 -2.93 4.51 -2.72
C ASP A 153 -3.52 3.26 -3.38
N ILE A 154 -4.82 3.33 -3.67
CA ILE A 154 -5.59 2.23 -4.24
C ILE A 154 -6.13 2.67 -5.61
N THR A 155 -5.82 1.91 -6.65
CA THR A 155 -6.37 2.09 -8.00
C THR A 155 -7.07 0.82 -8.45
N HIS A 156 -8.06 0.97 -9.34
CA HIS A 156 -8.79 -0.14 -9.93
C HIS A 156 -8.61 -0.13 -11.44
N GLN A 157 -8.42 -1.31 -12.01
CA GLN A 157 -8.32 -1.52 -13.46
C GLN A 157 -9.29 -2.60 -13.88
N ALA A 158 -10.07 -2.36 -14.93
CA ALA A 158 -10.82 -3.43 -15.58
C ALA A 158 -9.85 -4.44 -16.21
N VAL A 159 -10.13 -5.72 -16.05
CA VAL A 159 -9.38 -6.84 -16.63
C VAL A 159 -10.28 -7.53 -17.64
N GLY A 160 -9.73 -7.82 -18.81
CA GLY A 160 -10.39 -8.58 -19.88
C GLY A 160 -9.35 -9.14 -20.85
N ASP A 161 -9.80 -9.74 -21.94
CA ASP A 161 -8.95 -10.50 -22.88
C ASP A 161 -7.84 -9.65 -23.53
N GLN A 162 -8.02 -8.33 -23.60
CA GLN A 162 -7.00 -7.40 -24.07
C GLN A 162 -5.77 -7.29 -23.14
N ASN A 163 -5.88 -7.74 -21.89
CA ASN A 163 -4.82 -7.61 -20.89
C ASN A 163 -3.90 -8.84 -20.93
N GLU A 164 -2.63 -8.62 -21.25
CA GLU A 164 -1.69 -9.71 -21.54
C GLU A 164 -0.93 -10.14 -20.28
N PHE A 165 -0.35 -9.19 -19.55
CA PHE A 165 0.38 -9.44 -18.31
C PHE A 165 0.51 -8.19 -17.46
N ILE A 166 0.87 -8.38 -16.20
CA ILE A 166 1.15 -7.32 -15.22
C ILE A 166 2.54 -7.56 -14.65
N VAL A 167 3.32 -6.49 -14.52
CA VAL A 167 4.62 -6.51 -13.87
C VAL A 167 4.56 -5.67 -12.60
N PHE A 168 5.04 -6.26 -11.50
CA PHE A 168 5.31 -5.58 -10.24
C PHE A 168 6.80 -5.59 -10.02
N ALA A 169 7.40 -4.42 -9.82
CA ALA A 169 8.84 -4.29 -9.65
C ALA A 169 9.19 -3.23 -8.61
N SER A 170 10.36 -3.40 -7.97
CA SER A 170 11.03 -2.32 -7.25
C SER A 170 11.71 -1.37 -8.25
N ASP A 171 12.23 -0.26 -7.74
CA ASP A 171 12.99 0.76 -8.48
C ASP A 171 14.35 0.29 -9.02
N GLY A 172 14.80 -0.91 -8.65
CA GLY A 172 16.02 -1.54 -9.14
C GLY A 172 15.91 -2.24 -10.50
N ILE A 173 14.72 -2.25 -11.11
CA ILE A 173 14.45 -2.72 -12.49
C ILE A 173 14.26 -1.50 -13.38
#